data_AF-A0A442XAS5-F1
#
_entry.id   AF-A0A442XAS5-F1
#
_cell.length_a   1.000
_cell.length_b   1.000
_cell.length_c   1.000
_cell.angle_alpha   90.00
_cell.angle_beta   90.00
_cell.angle_gamma   90.00
#
_symmetry.space_group_name_H-M   'P 1'
#
loop_
_entity.id
_entity.type
_entity.pdbx_description
1 polymer ?
#
loop_
_entity_poly.entity_id
_entity_poly.type
_entity_poly.pdbx_seq_one_letter_code
_entity_poly.pdbx_strand_id
1 'polypeptide(L)'
;MRTKLRMASLSIATVMTAVLPALSAETAQDFVTKAAIGGMFEVQSSKVAQDKLQDPTLKDFAQRMISDHGTANAKLESIAGEQKLQVPADLDAAHKSDVDKLQSAAAPVDAPYADMQRTAHADAVSMFESYAKDGDNSALKSFASETLPTLKMHQEMIGKVAAAAPAPDSSAPAASDADTTNSAAPVPGANSFTEDQAKSAIEKAGYSDVSALTKDDKGIWRGTASKDGKAAPIALDFQGNVVAGKN
;
A
#
# COMPACT_ATOMS: atom_id res chain seq x y z
N MET A 1 -51.44 -29.42 -62.94
CA MET A 1 -51.23 -28.02 -62.47
C MET A 1 -50.61 -28.09 -61.09
N ARG A 2 -49.31 -27.79 -60.92
CA ARG A 2 -48.77 -26.57 -60.27
C ARG A 2 -49.44 -26.33 -58.90
N THR A 3 -48.77 -26.29 -57.73
CA THR A 3 -47.82 -25.21 -57.38
C THR A 3 -47.02 -25.49 -56.09
N LYS A 4 -45.69 -25.44 -56.25
CA LYS A 4 -44.56 -24.95 -55.41
C LYS A 4 -44.57 -24.93 -53.86
N LEU A 5 -43.53 -25.60 -53.35
CA LEU A 5 -42.73 -25.39 -52.14
C LEU A 5 -42.22 -23.93 -51.97
N ARG A 6 -42.25 -23.40 -50.73
CA ARG A 6 -41.27 -22.41 -50.24
C ARG A 6 -40.97 -22.60 -48.75
N MET A 7 -39.67 -22.66 -48.46
CA MET A 7 -39.04 -22.67 -47.15
C MET A 7 -39.24 -21.34 -46.39
N ALA A 8 -39.25 -21.43 -45.07
CA ALA A 8 -38.77 -20.38 -44.18
C ALA A 8 -38.07 -21.04 -42.98
N SER A 9 -36.75 -21.18 -43.06
CA SER A 9 -35.91 -21.56 -41.93
C SER A 9 -35.64 -20.31 -41.11
N LEU A 10 -36.18 -20.24 -39.89
CA LEU A 10 -35.88 -19.19 -38.92
C LEU A 10 -34.70 -19.64 -38.07
N SER A 11 -33.50 -19.19 -38.41
CA SER A 11 -32.31 -19.40 -37.57
C SER A 11 -32.36 -18.45 -36.37
N ILE A 12 -32.64 -18.99 -35.19
CA ILE A 12 -32.47 -18.29 -33.91
C ILE A 12 -30.98 -18.31 -33.57
N ALA A 13 -30.30 -17.17 -33.69
CA ALA A 13 -28.95 -17.01 -33.19
C ALA A 13 -29.00 -16.76 -31.68
N THR A 14 -28.74 -17.82 -30.89
CA THR A 14 -28.52 -17.70 -29.45
C THR A 14 -27.18 -17.04 -29.20
N VAL A 15 -27.19 -15.75 -28.85
CA VAL A 15 -25.99 -15.08 -28.31
C VAL A 15 -25.81 -15.55 -26.87
N MET A 16 -24.85 -16.44 -26.63
CA MET A 16 -24.38 -16.73 -25.28
C MET A 16 -23.46 -15.58 -24.85
N THR A 17 -23.97 -14.65 -24.06
CA THR A 17 -23.13 -13.73 -23.28
C THR A 17 -22.43 -14.53 -22.20
N ALA A 18 -21.12 -14.74 -22.36
CA ALA A 18 -20.28 -15.24 -21.29
C ALA A 18 -20.23 -14.19 -20.16
N VAL A 19 -20.96 -14.44 -19.08
CA VAL A 19 -20.81 -13.67 -17.84
C VAL A 19 -19.49 -14.13 -17.22
N LEU A 20 -18.42 -13.36 -17.40
CA LEU A 20 -17.20 -13.57 -16.63
C LEU A 20 -17.57 -13.39 -15.14
N PRO A 21 -17.14 -14.27 -14.23
CA PRO A 21 -17.38 -14.06 -12.80
C PRO A 21 -16.67 -12.77 -12.42
N ALA A 22 -17.44 -11.75 -12.05
CA ALA A 22 -16.89 -10.61 -11.34
C ALA A 22 -16.20 -11.16 -10.09
N LEU A 23 -14.92 -10.83 -9.91
CA LEU A 23 -14.27 -10.94 -8.59
C LEU A 23 -15.24 -10.31 -7.60
N SER A 24 -15.75 -11.10 -6.65
CA SER A 24 -16.78 -10.62 -5.74
C SER A 24 -16.21 -9.43 -4.97
N ALA A 25 -16.87 -8.27 -5.10
CA ALA A 25 -16.51 -7.09 -4.35
C ALA A 25 -16.49 -7.40 -2.86
N GLU A 26 -15.59 -6.76 -2.12
CA GLU A 26 -15.54 -6.90 -0.66
C GLU A 26 -16.89 -6.52 -0.05
N THR A 27 -17.40 -7.36 0.85
CA THR A 27 -18.71 -7.11 1.47
C THR A 27 -18.62 -5.98 2.48
N ALA A 28 -19.74 -5.31 2.76
CA ALA A 28 -19.83 -4.29 3.80
C ALA A 28 -19.32 -4.76 5.17
N GLN A 29 -19.63 -6.00 5.54
CA GLN A 29 -19.20 -6.57 6.82
C GLN A 29 -17.69 -6.83 6.84
N ASP A 30 -17.12 -7.33 5.75
CA ASP A 30 -15.68 -7.55 5.64
C ASP A 30 -14.91 -6.22 5.70
N PHE A 31 -15.40 -5.20 4.99
CA PHE A 31 -14.80 -3.87 5.02
C PHE A 31 -14.82 -3.25 6.41
N VAL A 32 -15.97 -3.25 7.10
CA VAL A 32 -16.06 -2.74 8.47
C VAL A 32 -15.12 -3.49 9.41
N THR A 33 -15.05 -4.81 9.29
CA THR A 33 -14.19 -5.65 10.13
C THR A 33 -12.71 -5.27 9.94
N LYS A 34 -12.25 -5.21 8.69
CA LYS A 34 -10.86 -4.90 8.37
C LYS A 34 -10.50 -3.44 8.69
N ALA A 35 -11.36 -2.49 8.33
CA ALA A 35 -11.14 -1.07 8.61
C ALA A 35 -11.11 -0.78 10.12
N ALA A 36 -11.97 -1.43 10.92
CA ALA A 36 -11.94 -1.29 12.36
C ALA A 36 -10.67 -1.89 12.97
N ILE A 37 -10.27 -3.10 12.58
CA ILE A 37 -9.04 -3.73 13.08
C ILE A 37 -7.80 -2.91 12.71
N GLY A 38 -7.67 -2.51 11.44
CA GLY A 38 -6.57 -1.65 10.99
C GLY A 38 -6.56 -0.32 11.74
N GLY A 39 -7.70 0.36 11.84
CA GLY A 39 -7.80 1.61 12.58
C GLY A 39 -7.50 1.48 14.08
N MET A 40 -7.87 0.37 14.72
CA MET A 40 -7.46 0.08 16.10
C MET A 40 -5.96 -0.17 16.21
N PHE A 41 -5.38 -0.89 15.24
CA PHE A 41 -3.96 -1.20 15.22
C PHE A 41 -3.12 0.06 15.12
N GLU A 42 -3.46 0.97 14.21
CA GLU A 42 -2.79 2.27 14.06
C GLU A 42 -2.80 3.04 15.39
N VAL A 43 -3.98 3.19 16.02
CA VAL A 43 -4.08 3.92 17.29
C VAL A 43 -3.29 3.24 18.42
N GLN A 44 -3.37 1.92 18.55
CA GLN A 44 -2.72 1.19 19.64
C GLN A 44 -1.20 1.15 19.47
N SER A 45 -0.72 0.84 18.26
CA SER A 45 0.72 0.80 17.95
C SER A 45 1.37 2.18 18.13
N SER A 46 0.72 3.26 17.69
CA SER A 46 1.22 4.63 17.89
C SER A 46 1.29 5.02 19.37
N LYS A 47 0.27 4.68 20.17
CA LYS A 47 0.28 4.94 21.63
C LYS A 47 1.44 4.22 22.32
N VAL A 48 1.67 2.95 21.97
CA VAL A 48 2.76 2.14 22.53
C VAL A 48 4.13 2.69 22.11
N ALA A 49 4.25 3.15 20.86
CA ALA A 49 5.50 3.65 20.32
C ALA A 49 5.86 5.06 20.84
N GLN A 50 4.89 5.93 21.15
CA GLN A 50 5.09 7.36 21.40
C GLN A 50 6.30 7.69 22.31
N ASP A 51 6.40 7.03 23.46
CA ASP A 51 7.46 7.27 24.46
C ASP A 51 8.77 6.55 24.15
N LYS A 52 8.76 5.62 23.20
CA LYS A 52 9.90 4.80 22.78
C LYS A 52 10.52 5.26 21.46
N LEU A 53 9.88 6.18 20.77
CA LEU A 53 10.41 6.78 19.55
C LEU A 53 11.52 7.78 19.89
N GLN A 54 12.51 7.90 19.02
CA GLN A 54 13.57 8.92 19.12
C GLN A 54 13.48 9.95 17.99
N ASP A 55 13.16 9.52 16.77
CA ASP A 55 12.91 10.43 15.65
C ASP A 55 11.70 11.35 15.94
N PRO A 56 11.88 12.68 15.99
CA PRO A 56 10.78 13.63 16.21
C PRO A 56 9.70 13.55 15.12
N THR A 57 10.08 13.22 13.88
CA THR A 57 9.14 13.04 12.77
C THR A 57 8.23 11.84 13.02
N LEU A 58 8.75 10.74 13.57
CA LEU A 58 7.93 9.58 13.93
C LEU A 58 7.04 9.86 15.14
N LYS A 59 7.47 10.68 16.09
CA LYS A 59 6.62 11.13 17.21
C LYS A 59 5.44 11.96 16.74
N ASP A 60 5.68 12.90 15.83
CA ASP A 60 4.64 13.74 15.24
C ASP A 60 3.68 12.90 14.39
N PHE A 61 4.22 11.94 13.64
CA PHE A 61 3.43 10.99 12.87
C PHE A 61 2.54 10.13 13.78
N ALA A 62 3.10 9.53 14.84
CA ALA A 62 2.34 8.72 15.81
C ALA A 62 1.23 9.53 16.49
N GLN A 63 1.50 10.78 16.87
CA GLN A 63 0.46 11.65 17.44
C GLN A 63 -0.68 11.95 16.44
N ARG A 64 -0.36 12.11 15.15
CA ARG A 64 -1.37 12.25 14.08
C ARG A 64 -2.17 10.97 13.89
N MET A 65 -1.55 9.80 13.90
CA MET A 65 -2.27 8.52 13.79
C MET A 65 -3.30 8.37 14.91
N ILE A 66 -2.92 8.67 16.15
CA ILE A 66 -3.83 8.62 17.31
C ILE A 66 -5.06 9.51 17.10
N SER A 67 -4.86 10.73 16.60
CA SER A 67 -5.93 11.70 16.39
C SER A 67 -6.84 11.35 15.20
N ASP A 68 -6.23 11.14 14.03
CA ASP A 68 -6.93 11.01 12.76
C ASP A 68 -7.64 9.65 12.67
N HIS A 69 -6.94 8.55 13.04
CA HIS A 69 -7.58 7.24 13.10
C HIS A 69 -8.58 7.14 14.25
N GLY A 70 -8.35 7.79 15.39
CA GLY A 70 -9.36 7.88 16.46
C GLY A 70 -10.69 8.48 15.97
N THR A 71 -10.60 9.55 15.17
CA THR A 71 -11.76 10.20 14.55
C THR A 71 -12.42 9.30 13.49
N ALA A 72 -11.62 8.66 12.63
CA ALA A 72 -12.12 7.76 11.60
C ALA A 72 -12.82 6.52 12.20
N ASN A 73 -12.28 5.94 13.27
CA ASN A 73 -12.85 4.79 13.96
C ASN A 73 -14.21 5.12 14.57
N ALA A 74 -14.33 6.26 15.27
CA ALA A 74 -15.61 6.70 15.83
C ALA A 74 -16.67 6.93 14.74
N LYS A 75 -16.28 7.45 13.57
CA LYS A 75 -17.18 7.61 12.43
C LYS A 75 -17.59 6.25 11.84
N LEU A 76 -16.65 5.32 11.68
CA LEU A 76 -16.92 3.97 11.21
C LEU A 76 -17.89 3.23 12.14
N GLU A 77 -17.69 3.32 13.46
CA GLU A 77 -18.58 2.75 14.48
C GLU A 77 -20.02 3.29 14.36
N SER A 78 -20.18 4.60 14.19
CA SER A 78 -21.49 5.22 13.99
C SER A 78 -22.18 4.67 12.74
N ILE A 79 -21.47 4.64 11.60
CA ILE A 79 -22.03 4.14 10.33
C ILE A 79 -22.37 2.65 10.47
N ALA A 80 -21.47 1.84 11.03
CA ALA A 80 -21.70 0.42 11.24
C ALA A 80 -22.94 0.17 12.11
N GLY A 81 -23.13 0.94 13.18
CA GLY A 81 -24.33 0.87 14.03
C GLY A 81 -25.62 1.16 13.26
N GLU A 82 -25.64 2.22 12.45
CA GLU A 82 -26.79 2.57 11.60
C GLU A 82 -27.08 1.49 10.54
N GLN A 83 -26.03 0.90 9.97
CA GLN A 83 -26.11 -0.17 8.97
C GLN A 83 -26.31 -1.56 9.60
N LYS A 84 -26.37 -1.67 10.94
CA LYS A 84 -26.48 -2.93 11.71
C LYS A 84 -25.34 -3.92 11.44
N LEU A 85 -24.17 -3.41 11.11
CA LEU A 85 -22.94 -4.17 10.91
C LEU A 85 -22.21 -4.35 12.24
N GLN A 86 -21.45 -5.44 12.36
CA GLN A 86 -20.69 -5.74 13.57
C GLN A 86 -19.30 -5.09 13.50
N VAL A 87 -18.90 -4.43 14.58
CA VAL A 87 -17.54 -3.89 14.74
C VAL A 87 -16.79 -4.78 15.74
N PRO A 88 -15.60 -5.30 15.39
CA PRO A 88 -14.76 -6.02 16.35
C PRO A 88 -14.38 -5.15 17.54
N ALA A 89 -14.43 -5.72 18.75
CA ALA A 89 -14.03 -5.03 19.97
C ALA A 89 -12.51 -5.04 20.21
N ASP A 90 -11.81 -5.98 19.57
CA ASP A 90 -10.39 -6.26 19.78
C ASP A 90 -9.65 -6.39 18.44
N LEU A 91 -8.32 -6.24 18.52
CA LEU A 91 -7.43 -6.59 17.42
C LEU A 91 -7.48 -8.08 17.11
N ASP A 92 -7.24 -8.44 15.85
CA ASP A 92 -6.91 -9.82 15.52
C ASP A 92 -5.54 -10.23 16.09
N ALA A 93 -5.25 -11.53 16.01
CA ALA A 93 -4.03 -12.09 16.57
C ALA A 93 -2.74 -11.54 15.92
N ALA A 94 -2.78 -11.19 14.63
CA ALA A 94 -1.60 -10.69 13.92
C ALA A 94 -1.26 -9.27 14.38
N HIS A 95 -2.24 -8.37 14.34
CA HIS A 95 -2.08 -6.99 14.78
C HIS A 95 -1.78 -6.91 16.28
N LYS A 96 -2.40 -7.77 17.09
CA LYS A 96 -2.07 -7.86 18.53
C LYS A 96 -0.61 -8.27 18.75
N SER A 97 -0.11 -9.25 18.00
CA SER A 97 1.28 -9.69 18.08
C SER A 97 2.24 -8.55 17.73
N ASP A 98 1.92 -7.73 16.73
CA ASP A 98 2.76 -6.60 16.33
C ASP A 98 2.77 -5.47 17.38
N VAL A 99 1.62 -5.17 17.99
CA VAL A 99 1.56 -4.25 19.14
C VAL A 99 2.37 -4.80 20.32
N ASP A 100 2.25 -6.08 20.64
CA ASP A 100 2.98 -6.72 21.74
C ASP A 100 4.52 -6.72 21.49
N LYS A 101 4.96 -6.86 20.23
CA LYS A 101 6.38 -6.71 19.85
C LYS A 101 6.87 -5.28 20.11
N LEU A 102 6.13 -4.25 19.69
CA LEU A 102 6.49 -2.85 19.99
C LEU A 102 6.50 -2.58 21.51
N GLN A 103 5.54 -3.15 22.24
CA GLN A 103 5.43 -3.00 23.69
C GLN A 103 6.59 -3.66 24.45
N SER A 104 7.10 -4.79 23.96
CA SER A 104 8.20 -5.51 24.59
C SER A 104 9.59 -5.04 24.14
N ALA A 105 9.70 -4.39 22.98
CA ALA A 105 10.96 -3.87 22.48
C ALA A 105 11.55 -2.76 23.37
N ALA A 106 12.89 -2.75 23.49
CA ALA A 106 13.64 -1.64 24.06
C ALA A 106 13.64 -0.46 23.08
N ALA A 107 13.71 0.76 23.62
CA ALA A 107 13.86 1.96 22.79
C ALA A 107 15.28 2.03 22.17
N PRO A 108 15.43 2.60 20.95
CA PRO A 108 14.37 3.14 20.11
C PRO A 108 13.58 2.07 19.35
N VAL A 109 12.28 2.32 19.14
CA VAL A 109 11.40 1.47 18.31
C VAL A 109 11.12 2.05 16.92
N ASP A 110 11.91 3.05 16.50
CA ASP A 110 11.70 3.83 15.28
C ASP A 110 11.54 2.96 14.02
N ALA A 111 12.49 2.07 13.76
CA ALA A 111 12.48 1.20 12.58
C ALA A 111 11.28 0.21 12.57
N PRO A 112 11.05 -0.61 13.62
CA PRO A 112 9.92 -1.54 13.59
C PRO A 112 8.57 -0.82 13.55
N TYR A 113 8.44 0.33 14.20
CA TYR A 113 7.22 1.14 14.12
C TYR A 113 7.00 1.68 12.69
N ALA A 114 8.03 2.26 12.07
CA ALA A 114 7.91 2.79 10.72
C ALA A 114 7.58 1.71 9.67
N ASP A 115 8.18 0.52 9.80
CA ASP A 115 7.91 -0.60 8.90
C ASP A 115 6.45 -1.08 9.01
N MET A 116 5.96 -1.26 10.23
CA MET A 116 4.56 -1.63 10.50
C MET A 116 3.57 -0.62 9.88
N GLN A 117 3.83 0.67 10.08
CA GLN A 117 2.95 1.75 9.60
C GLN A 117 2.99 1.91 8.07
N ARG A 118 4.14 1.65 7.42
CA ARG A 118 4.21 1.61 5.95
C ARG A 118 3.35 0.49 5.37
N THR A 119 3.42 -0.71 5.93
CA THR A 119 2.60 -1.84 5.49
C THR A 119 1.11 -1.56 5.73
N ALA A 120 0.75 -1.14 6.94
CA ALA A 120 -0.64 -0.90 7.30
C ALA A 120 -1.29 0.19 6.42
N HIS A 121 -0.58 1.28 6.11
CA HIS A 121 -1.12 2.31 5.21
C HIS A 121 -1.18 1.88 3.76
N ALA A 122 -0.23 1.08 3.26
CA ALA A 122 -0.30 0.55 1.90
C ALA A 122 -1.55 -0.34 1.73
N ASP A 123 -1.78 -1.23 2.70
CA ASP A 123 -2.96 -2.12 2.71
C ASP A 123 -4.26 -1.32 2.86
N ALA A 124 -4.29 -0.35 3.77
CA ALA A 124 -5.46 0.51 3.99
C ALA A 124 -5.82 1.33 2.75
N VAL A 125 -4.85 1.96 2.07
CA VAL A 125 -5.11 2.74 0.85
C VAL A 125 -5.69 1.84 -0.24
N SER A 126 -5.10 0.66 -0.47
CA SER A 126 -5.61 -0.31 -1.45
C SER A 126 -7.05 -0.74 -1.14
N MET A 127 -7.33 -1.10 0.11
CA MET A 127 -8.66 -1.52 0.56
C MET A 127 -9.70 -0.39 0.42
N PHE A 128 -9.36 0.81 0.88
CA PHE A 128 -10.26 1.97 0.81
C PHE A 128 -10.52 2.42 -0.63
N GLU A 129 -9.52 2.37 -1.51
CA GLU A 129 -9.70 2.64 -2.94
C GLU A 129 -10.66 1.64 -3.59
N SER A 130 -10.45 0.36 -3.33
CA SER A 130 -11.31 -0.70 -3.87
C SER A 130 -12.74 -0.57 -3.36
N TYR A 131 -12.93 -0.37 -2.05
CA TYR A 131 -14.26 -0.26 -1.48
C TYR A 131 -14.99 1.02 -1.91
N ALA A 132 -14.29 2.17 -1.96
CA ALA A 132 -14.85 3.41 -2.49
C ALA A 132 -15.41 3.24 -3.91
N LYS A 133 -14.71 2.48 -4.75
CA LYS A 133 -15.09 2.24 -6.14
C LYS A 133 -16.20 1.19 -6.27
N ASP A 134 -15.97 0.01 -5.71
CA ASP A 134 -16.71 -1.22 -6.04
C ASP A 134 -17.54 -1.76 -4.86
N GLY A 135 -17.49 -1.11 -3.69
CA GLY A 135 -18.22 -1.53 -2.49
C GLY A 135 -19.74 -1.60 -2.67
N ASP A 136 -20.37 -2.45 -1.86
CA ASP A 136 -21.80 -2.80 -1.92
C ASP A 136 -22.70 -1.93 -1.02
N ASN A 137 -22.14 -1.17 -0.08
CA ASN A 137 -22.87 -0.28 0.82
C ASN A 137 -22.53 1.20 0.58
N SER A 138 -23.51 1.99 0.17
CA SER A 138 -23.30 3.41 -0.21
C SER A 138 -22.73 4.29 0.90
N ALA A 139 -23.16 4.11 2.16
CA ALA A 139 -22.64 4.90 3.28
C ALA A 139 -21.16 4.59 3.55
N LEU A 140 -20.78 3.32 3.46
CA LEU A 140 -19.39 2.89 3.61
C LEU A 140 -18.52 3.30 2.40
N LYS A 141 -19.06 3.35 1.18
CA LYS A 141 -18.35 3.91 0.02
C LYS A 141 -18.03 5.39 0.22
N SER A 142 -18.98 6.16 0.74
CA SER A 142 -18.77 7.58 1.08
C SER A 142 -17.71 7.72 2.17
N PHE A 143 -17.81 6.92 3.25
CA PHE A 143 -16.79 6.89 4.30
C PHE A 143 -15.40 6.57 3.73
N ALA A 144 -15.29 5.54 2.89
CA ALA A 144 -14.03 5.15 2.28
C ALA A 144 -13.45 6.29 1.42
N SER A 145 -14.29 6.90 0.58
CA SER A 145 -13.90 8.01 -0.30
C SER A 145 -13.43 9.25 0.47
N GLU A 146 -14.11 9.59 1.57
CA GLU A 146 -13.80 10.76 2.40
C GLU A 146 -12.56 10.56 3.27
N THR A 147 -12.25 9.31 3.64
CA THR A 147 -11.10 8.96 4.48
C THR A 147 -9.82 8.79 3.65
N LEU A 148 -9.95 8.40 2.38
CA LEU A 148 -8.83 8.08 1.51
C LEU A 148 -7.77 9.19 1.36
N PRO A 149 -8.11 10.49 1.26
CA PRO A 149 -7.10 11.55 1.19
C PRO A 149 -6.18 11.58 2.42
N THR A 150 -6.74 11.35 3.61
CA THR A 150 -5.98 11.30 4.85
C THR A 150 -5.06 10.07 4.89
N LEU A 151 -5.56 8.89 4.48
CA LEU A 151 -4.72 7.69 4.40
C LEU A 151 -3.55 7.85 3.44
N LYS A 152 -3.77 8.48 2.27
CA LYS A 152 -2.70 8.78 1.30
C LYS A 152 -1.68 9.78 1.86
N MET A 153 -2.16 10.81 2.57
CA MET A 153 -1.28 11.75 3.27
C MET A 153 -0.42 11.01 4.30
N HIS A 154 -1.00 10.14 5.12
CA HIS A 154 -0.25 9.34 6.10
C HIS A 154 0.77 8.42 5.44
N GLN A 155 0.37 7.70 4.38
CA GLN A 155 1.27 6.88 3.58
C GLN A 155 2.47 7.68 3.04
N GLU A 156 2.23 8.89 2.53
CA GLU A 156 3.28 9.78 2.06
C GLU A 156 4.18 10.25 3.21
N MET A 157 3.61 10.60 4.36
CA MET A 157 4.36 11.02 5.54
C MET A 157 5.31 9.91 6.00
N ILE A 158 4.82 8.68 6.18
CA ILE A 158 5.66 7.57 6.64
C ILE A 158 6.67 7.11 5.57
N GLY A 159 6.34 7.27 4.28
CA GLY A 159 7.28 7.03 3.19
C GLY A 159 8.43 8.03 3.15
N LYS A 160 8.25 9.24 3.70
CA LYS A 160 9.30 10.27 3.81
C LYS A 160 10.17 10.10 5.05
N VAL A 161 9.77 9.29 6.02
CA VAL A 161 10.63 8.97 7.16
C VAL A 161 11.72 8.02 6.65
N ALA A 162 12.94 8.55 6.55
CA ALA A 162 14.11 7.76 6.22
C ALA A 162 14.21 6.59 7.19
N ALA A 163 14.43 5.37 6.69
CA ALA A 163 14.80 4.26 7.55
C ALA A 163 16.04 4.70 8.32
N ALA A 164 15.94 4.80 9.65
CA ALA A 164 17.05 5.26 10.48
C ALA A 164 18.27 4.36 10.18
N ALA A 165 19.29 4.93 9.55
CA ALA A 165 20.61 4.33 9.52
C ALA A 165 21.07 4.17 10.99
N PRO A 166 21.80 3.10 11.35
CA PRO A 166 22.39 3.00 12.67
C PRO A 166 23.21 4.28 12.92
N ALA A 167 22.98 4.89 14.08
CA ALA A 167 23.58 6.17 14.45
C ALA A 167 25.11 6.15 14.22
N PRO A 168 25.70 7.15 13.54
CA PRO A 168 27.13 7.26 13.46
C PRO A 168 27.67 7.72 14.82
N ASP A 169 28.47 6.86 15.46
CA ASP A 169 29.27 7.25 16.61
C ASP A 169 30.07 8.52 16.27
N SER A 170 29.84 9.55 17.07
CA SER A 170 30.42 10.88 16.89
C SER A 170 31.90 10.89 17.27
N SER A 171 32.79 10.77 16.29
CA SER A 171 34.11 11.42 16.36
C SER A 171 34.77 11.56 14.99
N ALA A 172 35.08 12.82 14.64
CA ALA A 172 36.03 13.33 13.64
C ALA A 172 35.50 13.74 12.24
N PRO A 173 36.09 14.79 11.61
CA PRO A 173 35.34 15.84 10.92
C PRO A 173 35.40 15.81 9.38
N ALA A 174 34.37 16.44 8.81
CA ALA A 174 34.19 17.09 7.50
C ALA A 174 35.13 16.77 6.32
N ALA A 175 34.53 16.33 5.21
CA ALA A 175 34.84 16.84 3.87
C ALA A 175 33.62 16.71 2.94
N SER A 176 33.43 17.76 2.16
CA SER A 176 32.57 17.90 0.98
C SER A 176 32.78 16.78 -0.04
N ASP A 177 31.72 16.36 -0.72
CA ASP A 177 31.58 16.61 -2.16
C ASP A 177 30.23 16.11 -2.71
N ALA A 178 29.74 16.84 -3.71
CA ALA A 178 28.64 16.48 -4.56
C ALA A 178 29.00 15.31 -5.48
N ASP A 179 27.96 14.66 -6.01
CA ASP A 179 27.99 13.60 -7.01
C ASP A 179 28.42 12.22 -6.50
N THR A 180 27.46 11.31 -6.39
CA THR A 180 27.60 9.95 -6.93
C THR A 180 26.23 9.31 -7.07
N THR A 181 25.92 8.93 -8.30
CA THR A 181 25.01 7.84 -8.62
C THR A 181 25.42 6.62 -7.79
N ASN A 182 24.59 6.27 -6.81
CA ASN A 182 24.93 5.20 -5.88
C ASN A 182 24.79 3.85 -6.60
N SER A 183 25.93 3.32 -7.03
CA SER A 183 26.07 2.05 -7.74
C SER A 183 26.00 0.84 -6.77
N ALA A 184 25.19 0.96 -5.72
CA ALA A 184 25.00 -0.09 -4.73
C ALA A 184 24.06 -1.18 -5.28
N ALA A 185 24.33 -2.44 -4.92
CA ALA A 185 23.48 -3.55 -5.33
C ALA A 185 22.04 -3.38 -4.78
N PRO A 186 21.00 -3.72 -5.56
CA PRO A 186 19.62 -3.57 -5.12
C PRO A 186 19.36 -4.48 -3.91
N VAL A 187 18.71 -3.95 -2.88
CA VAL A 187 18.53 -4.65 -1.59
C VAL A 187 17.32 -5.62 -1.67
N PRO A 188 17.45 -6.89 -1.26
CA PRO A 188 16.32 -7.83 -1.20
C PRO A 188 15.29 -7.44 -0.12
N GLY A 189 14.00 -7.55 -0.43
CA GLY A 189 12.90 -7.31 0.53
C GLY A 189 11.53 -7.55 -0.10
N ALA A 190 10.52 -7.88 0.71
CA ALA A 190 9.16 -8.13 0.24
C ALA A 190 8.55 -6.84 -0.35
N ASN A 191 8.67 -6.70 -1.66
CA ASN A 191 8.32 -5.46 -2.33
C ASN A 191 6.80 -5.34 -2.48
N SER A 192 6.18 -4.23 -2.09
CA SER A 192 4.72 -4.05 -2.16
C SER A 192 4.27 -3.24 -3.37
N PHE A 193 5.19 -2.85 -4.26
CA PHE A 193 4.86 -2.13 -5.48
C PHE A 193 4.12 -3.02 -6.49
N THR A 194 3.04 -2.51 -7.08
CA THR A 194 2.46 -3.00 -8.34
C THR A 194 3.39 -2.68 -9.52
N GLU A 195 3.18 -3.31 -10.67
CA GLU A 195 3.99 -3.04 -11.89
C GLU A 195 3.94 -1.55 -12.28
N ASP A 196 2.76 -0.92 -12.18
CA ASP A 196 2.56 0.50 -12.47
C ASP A 196 3.31 1.41 -11.49
N GLN A 197 3.34 1.04 -10.20
CA GLN A 197 4.11 1.78 -9.18
C GLN A 197 5.62 1.63 -9.42
N ALA A 198 6.08 0.44 -9.81
CA ALA A 198 7.47 0.20 -10.16
C ALA A 198 7.89 1.04 -11.38
N LYS A 199 7.06 1.05 -12.43
CA LYS A 199 7.26 1.87 -13.62
C LYS A 199 7.35 3.36 -13.29
N SER A 200 6.40 3.85 -12.49
CA SER A 200 6.35 5.25 -12.07
C SER A 200 7.59 5.66 -11.27
N ALA A 201 8.09 4.78 -10.40
CA ALA A 201 9.33 5.01 -9.64
C ALA A 201 10.56 5.09 -10.55
N ILE A 202 10.64 4.22 -11.57
CA ILE A 202 11.72 4.21 -12.57
C ILE A 202 11.70 5.47 -13.44
N GLU A 203 10.52 5.89 -13.88
CA GLU A 203 10.35 7.14 -14.63
C GLU A 203 10.75 8.37 -13.79
N LYS A 204 10.36 8.39 -12.51
CA LYS A 204 10.76 9.44 -11.56
C LYS A 204 12.27 9.47 -11.29
N ALA A 205 12.97 8.35 -11.44
CA ALA A 205 14.43 8.26 -11.36
C ALA A 205 15.16 8.73 -12.65
N GLY A 206 14.40 9.27 -13.61
CA GLY A 206 14.93 9.86 -14.85
C GLY A 206 15.17 8.87 -15.98
N TYR A 207 14.51 7.72 -15.94
CA TYR A 207 14.53 6.74 -17.04
C TYR A 207 13.26 6.88 -17.91
N SER A 208 13.36 6.54 -19.19
CA SER A 208 12.25 6.48 -20.15
C SER A 208 12.12 5.07 -20.73
N ASP A 209 11.08 4.81 -21.53
CA ASP A 209 10.91 3.56 -22.28
C ASP A 209 10.96 2.28 -21.42
N VAL A 210 10.38 2.35 -20.21
CA VAL A 210 10.37 1.25 -19.25
C VAL A 210 9.53 0.08 -19.79
N SER A 211 10.13 -1.10 -19.87
CA SER A 211 9.51 -2.31 -20.42
C SER A 211 10.02 -3.59 -19.75
N ALA A 212 9.27 -4.69 -19.93
CA ALA A 212 9.59 -6.02 -19.40
C ALA A 212 9.81 -6.04 -17.88
N LEU A 213 9.02 -5.25 -17.14
CA LEU A 213 9.07 -5.25 -15.68
C LEU A 213 8.54 -6.57 -15.13
N THR A 214 9.40 -7.28 -14.41
CA THR A 214 9.06 -8.51 -13.70
C THR A 214 9.66 -8.47 -12.31
N LYS A 215 8.92 -8.96 -11.33
CA LYS A 215 9.38 -9.05 -9.95
C LYS A 215 10.06 -10.40 -9.72
N ASP A 216 11.30 -10.39 -9.24
CA ASP A 216 12.03 -11.62 -8.92
C ASP A 216 11.66 -12.19 -7.54
N ASP A 217 12.15 -13.38 -7.22
CA ASP A 217 11.89 -14.09 -5.96
C ASP A 217 12.43 -13.35 -4.72
N LYS A 218 13.28 -12.33 -4.92
CA LYS A 218 13.80 -11.44 -3.87
C LYS A 218 12.99 -10.16 -3.72
N GLY A 219 11.88 -10.06 -4.46
CA GLY A 219 11.01 -8.90 -4.53
C GLY A 219 11.55 -7.77 -5.39
N ILE A 220 12.67 -7.91 -6.08
CA ILE A 220 13.25 -6.81 -6.86
C ILE A 220 12.56 -6.75 -8.22
N TRP A 221 12.06 -5.57 -8.60
CA TRP A 221 11.52 -5.33 -9.93
C TRP A 221 12.68 -5.19 -10.92
N ARG A 222 12.69 -5.99 -11.99
CA ARG A 222 13.71 -6.01 -13.04
C ARG A 222 13.07 -5.76 -14.39
N GLY A 223 13.74 -4.99 -15.23
CA GLY A 223 13.26 -4.69 -16.58
C GLY A 223 14.31 -3.96 -17.39
N THR A 224 13.88 -3.37 -18.51
CA THR A 224 14.73 -2.53 -19.36
C THR A 224 14.17 -1.12 -19.36
N ALA A 225 15.06 -0.12 -19.28
CA ALA A 225 14.69 1.28 -19.45
C ALA A 225 15.82 2.07 -20.12
N SER A 226 15.48 3.20 -20.72
CA SER A 226 16.42 4.11 -21.38
C SER A 226 16.83 5.25 -20.45
N LYS A 227 18.11 5.61 -20.45
CA LYS A 227 18.61 6.87 -19.86
C LYS A 227 19.56 7.53 -20.83
N ASP A 228 19.37 8.82 -21.08
CA ASP A 228 20.13 9.58 -22.09
C ASP A 228 20.11 8.93 -23.49
N GLY A 229 18.97 8.33 -23.86
CA GLY A 229 18.77 7.65 -25.14
C GLY A 229 19.44 6.27 -25.27
N LYS A 230 20.00 5.72 -24.19
CA LYS A 230 20.60 4.38 -24.17
C LYS A 230 19.77 3.43 -23.30
N ALA A 231 19.31 2.34 -23.89
CA ALA A 231 18.63 1.27 -23.18
C ALA A 231 19.61 0.48 -22.31
N ALA A 232 19.23 0.21 -21.06
CA ALA A 232 19.98 -0.59 -20.10
C ALA A 232 19.03 -1.44 -19.24
N PRO A 233 19.49 -2.61 -18.76
CA PRO A 233 18.75 -3.33 -17.73
C PRO A 233 18.71 -2.49 -16.46
N ILE A 234 17.57 -2.51 -15.77
CA ILE A 234 17.36 -1.81 -14.51
C ILE A 234 16.88 -2.78 -13.44
N ALA A 235 17.12 -2.41 -12.20
CA ALA A 235 16.52 -3.03 -11.04
C ALA A 235 15.97 -1.95 -10.11
N LEU A 236 14.78 -2.18 -9.58
CA LEU A 236 14.12 -1.37 -8.56
C LEU A 236 13.94 -2.24 -7.31
N ASP A 237 14.59 -1.85 -6.22
CA ASP A 237 14.47 -2.56 -4.95
C ASP A 237 13.19 -2.17 -4.18
N PHE A 238 12.97 -2.79 -3.01
CA PHE A 238 11.81 -2.49 -2.17
C PHE A 238 11.84 -1.10 -1.53
N GLN A 239 13.00 -0.43 -1.56
CA GLN A 239 13.20 0.89 -0.99
C GLN A 239 12.95 2.00 -2.04
N GLY A 240 12.67 1.64 -3.29
CA GLY A 240 12.45 2.59 -4.36
C GLY A 240 13.72 2.99 -5.11
N ASN A 241 14.87 2.36 -4.83
CA ASN A 241 16.12 2.69 -5.49
C ASN A 241 16.19 2.02 -6.87
N VAL A 242 16.47 2.82 -7.90
CA VAL A 242 16.63 2.36 -9.28
C VAL A 242 18.12 2.30 -9.62
N VAL A 243 18.60 1.12 -9.97
CA VAL A 243 20.00 0.88 -10.34
C VAL A 243 20.09 0.29 -11.75
N ALA A 244 21.07 0.75 -12.52
CA ALA A 244 21.38 0.13 -13.81
C ALA A 244 22.13 -1.20 -13.56
N GLY A 245 21.60 -2.30 -14.09
CA GLY A 245 22.26 -3.59 -14.06
C GLY A 245 23.48 -3.62 -14.99
N LYS A 246 24.48 -4.45 -14.65
CA LYS A 246 25.49 -4.91 -15.62
C LYS A 246 25.02 -6.26 -16.17
N ASN A 247 25.15 -6.44 -17.49
CA ASN A 247 24.90 -7.72 -18.17
C ASN A 247 25.72 -8.86 -17.57
#